data_AF-A0ABD4UTM7-F1
#
_entry.id   AF-A0ABD4UTM7-F1
#
_cell.length_a   1.000
_cell.length_b   1.000
_cell.length_c   1.000
_cell.angle_alpha   90.00
_cell.angle_beta   90.00
_cell.angle_gamma   90.00
#
_symmetry.space_group_name_H-M   'P 1'
#
loop_
_entity.id
_entity.type
_entity.pdbx_description
1 polymer ?
#
loop_
_entity_poly.entity_id
_entity_poly.type
_entity_poly.pdbx_seq_one_letter_code
_entity_poly.pdbx_strand_id
1 'polypeptide(L)'
;AAVLVMSAQKAAALGLTPLARIKAYANAGVDPSVMGMGPVPASRRALERAGWTPGDLDLMEINEAFAAQALAVHKQMGWDTSKVNVNGGAIAIGHPIGASGCR
;
A
#
# COMPACT_ATOMS: atom_id res chain seq x y z
N ALA A 1 -1.93 2.14 15.50
CA ALA A 1 -1.13 3.13 14.78
C ALA A 1 -1.96 4.39 14.56
N ALA A 2 -1.33 5.54 14.37
CA ALA A 2 -2.00 6.80 14.10
C ALA A 2 -1.22 7.61 13.06
N VAL A 3 -1.93 8.28 12.16
CA VAL A 3 -1.37 9.21 11.17
C VAL A 3 -2.15 10.52 11.25
N LEU A 4 -1.45 11.64 11.41
CA LEU A 4 -2.04 12.97 11.36
C LEU A 4 -2.01 13.49 9.92
N VAL A 5 -3.18 13.81 9.37
CA VAL A 5 -3.33 14.34 8.01
C VAL A 5 -3.92 15.74 8.08
N MET A 6 -3.43 16.64 7.24
CA MET A 6 -3.96 18.00 7.09
C MET A 6 -3.67 18.54 5.68
N SER A 7 -4.31 19.64 5.31
CA SER A 7 -3.96 20.34 4.08
C SER A 7 -2.56 20.96 4.20
N ALA A 8 -1.84 21.05 3.07
CA ALA A 8 -0.52 21.68 3.02
C ALA A 8 -0.57 23.14 3.50
N GLN A 9 -1.64 23.86 3.17
CA GLN A 9 -1.87 25.24 3.63
C GLN A 9 -1.97 25.31 5.17
N LYS A 10 -2.68 24.38 5.80
CA LYS A 10 -2.80 24.37 7.27
C LYS A 10 -1.49 23.97 7.94
N ALA A 11 -0.76 23.01 7.37
CA ALA A 11 0.58 22.65 7.84
C ALA A 11 1.52 23.87 7.81
N ALA A 12 1.54 24.61 6.70
CA ALA A 12 2.34 25.83 6.57
C ALA A 12 1.92 26.91 7.58
N ALA A 13 0.62 27.15 7.75
CA ALA A 13 0.11 28.13 8.73
C ALA A 13 0.45 27.77 10.18
N LEU A 14 0.64 26.49 10.49
CA LEU A 14 1.04 26.00 11.80
C LEU A 14 2.56 25.79 11.96
N GLY A 15 3.37 26.07 10.92
CA GLY A 15 4.82 25.84 10.95
C GLY A 15 5.22 24.35 11.03
N LEU A 16 4.36 23.43 10.58
CA LEU A 16 4.62 21.99 10.63
C LEU A 16 5.30 21.52 9.34
N THR A 17 6.30 20.65 9.46
CA THR A 17 7.00 20.03 8.32
C THR A 17 6.29 18.76 7.87
N PRO A 18 5.72 18.68 6.66
CA PRO A 18 5.08 17.46 6.16
C PRO A 18 6.11 16.36 5.90
N LEU A 19 5.83 15.13 6.37
CA LEU A 19 6.69 13.96 6.11
C LEU A 19 6.45 13.36 4.72
N ALA A 20 5.21 13.40 4.24
CA ALA A 20 4.79 12.83 2.98
C ALA A 20 3.50 13.50 2.48
N ARG A 21 3.08 13.14 1.27
CA ARG A 21 1.80 13.52 0.67
C ARG A 21 1.12 12.31 0.08
N ILE A 22 -0.20 12.20 0.27
CA ILE A 22 -1.02 11.18 -0.38
C ILE A 22 -1.26 11.62 -1.83
N LYS A 23 -0.65 10.90 -2.78
CA LYS A 23 -0.79 11.17 -4.22
C LYS A 23 -2.09 10.59 -4.78
N ALA A 24 -2.43 9.36 -4.41
CA ALA A 24 -3.63 8.67 -4.85
C ALA A 24 -4.08 7.63 -3.83
N TYR A 25 -5.37 7.27 -3.90
CA TYR A 25 -5.97 6.16 -3.17
C TYR A 25 -6.95 5.45 -4.09
N ALA A 26 -7.08 4.13 -3.96
CA ALA A 26 -8.07 3.35 -4.67
C ALA A 26 -8.52 2.14 -3.85
N ASN A 27 -9.73 1.69 -4.13
CA ASN A 27 -10.25 0.40 -3.71
C ASN A 27 -10.81 -0.35 -4.94
N ALA A 28 -10.95 -1.66 -4.80
CA ALA A 28 -11.55 -2.53 -5.80
C ALA A 28 -12.20 -3.72 -5.11
N GLY A 29 -13.36 -4.14 -5.61
CA GLY A 29 -13.99 -5.39 -5.23
C GLY A 29 -13.46 -6.54 -6.08
N VAL A 30 -13.39 -7.74 -5.49
CA VAL A 30 -13.09 -9.00 -6.16
C VAL A 30 -14.09 -10.05 -5.69
N ASP A 31 -14.16 -11.18 -6.39
CA ASP A 31 -14.95 -12.31 -5.92
C ASP A 31 -14.44 -12.78 -4.55
N PRO A 32 -15.33 -13.01 -3.56
CA PRO A 32 -14.94 -13.43 -2.22
C PRO A 32 -14.08 -14.70 -2.16
N SER A 33 -14.27 -15.63 -3.10
CA SER A 33 -13.47 -16.87 -3.19
C SER A 33 -11.98 -16.61 -3.48
N VAL A 34 -11.66 -15.44 -4.02
CA VAL A 34 -10.28 -15.00 -4.34
C VAL A 34 -9.95 -13.67 -3.67
N MET A 35 -10.55 -13.38 -2.50
CA MET A 35 -10.41 -12.09 -1.81
C MET A 35 -8.96 -11.61 -1.64
N GLY A 36 -8.01 -12.55 -1.51
CA GLY A 36 -6.58 -12.27 -1.43
C GLY A 36 -5.99 -11.54 -2.65
N MET A 37 -6.65 -11.60 -3.81
CA MET A 37 -6.22 -10.92 -5.03
C MET A 37 -6.66 -9.45 -5.11
N GLY A 38 -7.42 -8.96 -4.12
CA GLY A 38 -7.85 -7.56 -4.02
C GLY A 38 -6.75 -6.50 -4.24
N PRO A 39 -5.50 -6.70 -3.80
CA PRO A 39 -4.42 -5.77 -4.08
C PRO A 39 -4.15 -5.54 -5.57
N VAL A 40 -4.36 -6.53 -6.45
CA VAL A 40 -4.03 -6.39 -7.88
C VAL A 40 -4.86 -5.28 -8.55
N PRO A 41 -6.20 -5.33 -8.58
CA PRO A 41 -7.00 -4.27 -9.19
C PRO A 41 -6.91 -2.96 -8.40
N ALA A 42 -6.78 -3.02 -7.07
CA ALA A 42 -6.65 -1.81 -6.24
C ALA A 42 -5.35 -1.04 -6.54
N SER A 43 -4.21 -1.73 -6.57
CA SER A 43 -2.90 -1.14 -6.86
C SER A 43 -2.82 -0.62 -8.30
N ARG A 44 -3.32 -1.35 -9.30
CA ARG A 44 -3.37 -0.86 -10.69
C ARG A 44 -4.15 0.45 -10.79
N ARG A 45 -5.33 0.52 -10.15
CA ARG A 45 -6.16 1.73 -10.14
C ARG A 45 -5.50 2.89 -9.37
N ALA A 46 -4.79 2.60 -8.27
CA ALA A 46 -4.06 3.62 -7.52
C ALA A 46 -2.90 4.20 -8.33
N LEU A 47 -2.15 3.35 -9.03
CA LEU A 47 -1.05 3.74 -9.91
C LEU A 47 -1.55 4.59 -11.08
N GLU A 48 -2.62 4.17 -11.75
CA GLU A 48 -3.26 4.94 -12.82
C GLU A 48 -3.68 6.34 -12.33
N ARG A 49 -4.34 6.43 -11.17
CA ARG A 49 -4.73 7.72 -10.56
C ARG A 49 -3.53 8.59 -10.17
N ALA A 50 -2.42 7.96 -9.79
CA ALA A 50 -1.19 8.67 -9.47
C ALA A 50 -0.43 9.14 -10.72
N GLY A 51 -0.74 8.56 -11.89
CA GLY A 51 0.03 8.71 -13.12
C GLY A 51 1.37 7.97 -13.05
N TRP A 52 1.42 6.85 -12.35
CA TRP A 52 2.62 6.04 -12.11
C TRP A 52 2.51 4.67 -12.74
N THR A 53 3.67 4.07 -12.98
CA THR A 53 3.87 2.67 -13.34
C THR A 53 4.49 1.93 -12.16
N PRO A 54 4.46 0.59 -12.13
CA PRO A 54 5.17 -0.18 -11.11
C PRO A 54 6.68 0.12 -11.05
N GLY A 55 7.30 0.55 -12.17
CA GLY A 55 8.72 0.91 -12.22
C GLY A 55 9.06 2.20 -11.48
N ASP A 56 8.08 3.09 -11.27
CA ASP A 56 8.23 4.34 -10.52
C ASP A 56 8.18 4.12 -8.99
N LEU A 57 7.94 2.90 -8.53
CA LEU A 57 7.88 2.56 -7.12
C LEU A 57 9.27 2.22 -6.58
N ASP A 58 9.67 2.91 -5.52
CA ASP A 58 10.94 2.67 -4.83
C ASP A 58 10.80 1.70 -3.66
N LEU A 59 9.64 1.69 -3.01
CA LEU A 59 9.32 0.85 -1.86
C LEU A 59 7.84 0.49 -1.89
N MET A 60 7.53 -0.76 -1.55
CA MET A 60 6.17 -1.29 -1.58
C MET A 60 5.85 -2.04 -0.29
N GLU A 61 4.86 -1.55 0.45
CA GLU A 61 4.28 -2.24 1.60
C GLU A 61 3.01 -2.98 1.16
N ILE A 62 3.11 -4.30 1.03
CA ILE A 62 2.01 -5.15 0.58
C ILE A 62 1.72 -6.15 1.69
N ASN A 63 0.58 -5.99 2.34
CA ASN A 63 0.22 -6.81 3.49
C ASN A 63 0.22 -8.31 3.15
N GLU A 64 0.93 -9.09 3.96
CA GLU A 64 1.07 -10.53 3.81
C GLU A 64 0.02 -11.25 4.68
N ALA A 65 -1.24 -11.19 4.29
CA ALA A 65 -2.29 -11.90 5.04
C ALA A 65 -2.04 -13.42 5.04
N PHE A 66 -1.57 -13.94 3.90
CA PHE A 66 -1.11 -15.32 3.73
C PHE A 66 0.00 -15.36 2.69
N ALA A 67 1.01 -16.22 2.87
CA ALA A 67 2.13 -16.34 1.92
C ALA A 67 1.67 -16.67 0.49
N ALA A 68 0.70 -17.59 0.34
CA ALA A 68 0.16 -17.96 -0.97
C ALA A 68 -0.47 -16.77 -1.70
N GLN A 69 -1.20 -15.92 -0.97
CA GLN A 69 -1.82 -14.71 -1.50
C GLN A 69 -0.76 -13.68 -1.89
N ALA A 70 0.23 -13.41 -1.05
CA ALA A 70 1.28 -12.44 -1.33
C ALA A 70 2.06 -12.81 -2.60
N LEU A 71 2.48 -14.08 -2.71
CA LEU A 71 3.16 -14.62 -3.88
C LEU A 71 2.31 -14.49 -5.16
N ALA A 72 1.01 -14.78 -5.08
CA ALA A 72 0.10 -14.66 -6.22
C ALA A 72 -0.04 -13.19 -6.68
N VAL A 73 -0.17 -12.25 -5.74
CA VAL A 73 -0.22 -10.81 -6.05
C VAL A 73 1.07 -10.35 -6.70
N HIS A 74 2.24 -10.70 -6.16
CA HIS A 74 3.52 -10.31 -6.73
C HIS A 74 3.70 -10.85 -8.16
N LYS A 75 3.35 -12.13 -8.36
CA LYS A 75 3.40 -12.74 -9.69
C LYS A 75 2.49 -12.03 -10.69
N GLN A 76 1.29 -11.62 -10.28
CA GLN A 76 0.34 -10.95 -11.17
C GLN A 76 0.68 -9.46 -11.42
N MET A 77 1.31 -8.80 -10.46
CA MET A 77 1.75 -7.41 -10.60
C MET A 77 3.05 -7.29 -11.39
N GLY A 78 3.94 -8.30 -11.31
CA GLY A 78 5.21 -8.30 -12.04
C GLY A 78 6.17 -7.19 -11.60
N TRP A 79 5.99 -6.62 -10.41
CA TRP A 79 6.91 -5.63 -9.86
C TRP A 79 8.19 -6.26 -9.31
N ASP A 80 9.20 -5.44 -9.05
CA ASP A 80 10.45 -5.85 -8.43
C ASP A 80 10.22 -6.21 -6.95
N THR A 81 10.29 -7.51 -6.64
CA THR A 81 10.07 -8.01 -5.28
C THR A 81 11.18 -7.62 -4.30
N SER A 82 12.35 -7.17 -4.77
CA SER A 82 13.41 -6.67 -3.88
C SER A 82 13.03 -5.37 -3.17
N LYS A 83 12.00 -4.68 -3.65
CA LYS A 83 11.44 -3.45 -3.08
C LYS A 83 10.20 -3.70 -2.20
N VAL A 84 9.77 -4.95 -2.06
CA VAL A 84 8.57 -5.33 -1.31
C VAL A 84 8.92 -5.69 0.12
N ASN A 85 8.24 -5.08 1.10
CA ASN A 85 8.31 -5.41 2.53
C ASN A 85 9.76 -5.57 3.02
N VAL A 86 10.65 -4.64 2.65
CA VAL A 86 12.11 -4.76 2.84
C VAL A 86 12.53 -4.86 4.32
N ASN A 87 11.64 -4.46 5.24
CA ASN A 87 11.84 -4.54 6.69
C ASN A 87 11.04 -5.68 7.35
N GLY A 88 10.48 -6.60 6.54
CA GLY A 88 9.61 -7.69 6.99
C GLY A 88 8.13 -7.33 6.91
N GLY A 89 7.32 -8.30 6.46
CA GLY A 89 5.87 -8.14 6.33
C GLY A 89 5.08 -8.83 7.44
N ALA A 90 3.75 -8.82 7.30
CA ALA A 90 2.81 -9.22 8.35
C ALA A 90 2.93 -10.69 8.79
N ILE A 91 3.56 -11.57 8.00
CA ILE A 91 3.90 -12.93 8.42
C ILE A 91 4.87 -12.90 9.61
N ALA A 92 5.84 -11.98 9.62
CA ALA A 92 6.85 -11.87 10.67
C ALA A 92 6.38 -10.99 11.83
N ILE A 93 5.77 -9.84 11.55
CA ILE A 93 5.47 -8.80 12.55
C ILE A 93 3.99 -8.77 13.00
N GLY A 94 3.18 -9.70 12.48
CA GLY A 94 1.77 -9.83 12.82
C GLY A 94 0.84 -8.89 12.06
N HIS A 95 -0.47 -9.21 12.10
CA HIS A 95 -1.53 -8.52 11.39
C HIS A 95 -2.70 -8.14 12.32
N PRO A 96 -2.55 -7.11 13.18
CA PRO A 96 -3.69 -6.51 13.87
C PRO A 96 -4.60 -5.82 12.84
N ILE A 97 -5.74 -6.44 12.52
CA ILE A 97 -6.58 -6.16 11.33
C ILE A 97 -6.81 -4.66 11.13
N GLY A 98 -7.34 -3.96 12.14
CA GLY A 98 -7.66 -2.53 12.04
C GLY A 98 -6.47 -1.58 12.09
N ALA A 99 -5.28 -2.05 12.48
CA ALA A 99 -4.10 -1.21 12.64
C ALA A 99 -3.13 -1.31 11.46
N SER A 100 -3.17 -2.38 10.68
CA SER A 100 -2.13 -2.72 9.69
C SER A 100 -2.04 -1.73 8.52
N GLY A 101 -3.15 -1.15 8.06
CA GLY A 101 -3.11 -0.15 6.98
C GLY A 101 -2.56 1.21 7.41
N CYS A 102 -2.50 1.48 8.71
CA CYS A 102 -1.99 2.73 9.29
C CYS A 102 -0.54 2.60 9.78
N ARG A 103 -0.06 1.36 9.98
CA ARG A 103 1.28 1.02 10.45
C ARG A 103 2.19 0.75 9.27
#